data_AF-A0A3C1HC10-F1
#
_entry.id   AF-A0A3C1HC10-F1
#
_cell.length_a   1.000
_cell.length_b   1.000
_cell.length_c   1.000
_cell.angle_alpha   90.00
_cell.angle_beta   90.00
_cell.angle_gamma   90.00
#
_symmetry.space_group_name_H-M   'P 1'
#
loop_
_entity.id
_entity.type
_entity.pdbx_description
1 polymer ?
#
loop_
_entity_poly.entity_id
_entity_poly.type
_entity_poly.pdbx_seq_one_letter_code
_entity_poly.pdbx_strand_id
1 'polypeptide(L)'
;MTMRKPSSIAPDWWDYTTLDSDLVRDAAALTPQAMLGLSRPGFRVVFYDTLEDFYLAEALEYISAWKDSTPDNPTGICGPIGPTEQLPLVARIVNALGLKLHSAHFWGMDEWVVEGREVPVTHPLSFEKADRDLCFRRIDPALVMPDANLHFPKADTAAFRRTWRSEE
;
A
#
# COMPACT_ATOMS: atom_id res chain seq x y z
N MET A 1 25.53 -14.84 18.90
CA MET A 1 24.72 -14.37 17.77
C MET A 1 25.42 -14.81 16.50
N THR A 2 24.78 -15.64 15.68
CA THR A 2 25.32 -16.04 14.38
C THR A 2 25.39 -14.82 13.47
N MET A 3 26.55 -14.55 12.86
CA MET A 3 26.73 -13.42 11.95
C MET A 3 25.85 -13.63 10.72
N ARG A 4 25.05 -12.63 10.34
CA ARG A 4 24.17 -12.68 9.17
C ARG A 4 25.02 -12.86 7.90
N LYS A 5 24.57 -13.71 6.98
CA LYS A 5 25.26 -13.92 5.69
C LYS A 5 25.23 -12.62 4.88
N PRO A 6 26.31 -12.29 4.14
CA PRO A 6 26.26 -11.20 3.18
C PRO A 6 25.24 -11.53 2.08
N SER A 7 24.57 -10.50 1.56
CA SER A 7 23.65 -10.68 0.42
C SER A 7 24.42 -11.16 -0.81
N SER A 8 23.82 -12.09 -1.55
CA SER A 8 24.35 -12.51 -2.87
C SER A 8 23.87 -11.63 -4.03
N ILE A 9 22.95 -10.69 -3.78
CA ILE A 9 22.38 -9.77 -4.78
C ILE A 9 23.09 -8.42 -4.70
N ALA A 10 23.20 -7.87 -3.49
CA ALA A 10 23.82 -6.58 -3.20
C ALA A 10 24.53 -6.67 -1.83
N PRO A 11 25.85 -6.94 -1.79
CA PRO A 11 26.58 -7.21 -0.54
C PRO A 11 26.47 -6.14 0.55
N ASP A 12 26.22 -4.89 0.16
CA ASP A 12 26.05 -3.73 1.06
C ASP A 12 24.60 -3.60 1.61
N TRP A 13 23.71 -4.54 1.28
CA TRP A 13 22.30 -4.52 1.65
C TRP A 13 21.86 -5.84 2.31
N TRP A 14 20.69 -5.81 2.97
CA TRP A 14 20.05 -7.00 3.52
C TRP A 14 18.80 -7.37 2.70
N ASP A 15 18.75 -8.61 2.23
CA ASP A 15 17.61 -9.16 1.49
C ASP A 15 17.34 -10.62 1.90
N TYR A 16 16.44 -11.30 1.21
CA TYR A 16 16.04 -12.68 1.54
C TYR A 16 17.20 -13.69 1.46
N THR A 17 18.29 -13.40 0.73
CA THR A 17 19.50 -14.25 0.66
C THR A 17 20.36 -14.18 1.91
N THR A 18 20.11 -13.17 2.76
CA THR A 18 20.79 -12.99 4.05
C THR A 18 20.14 -13.78 5.19
N LEU A 19 18.98 -14.39 4.94
CA LEU A 19 18.23 -15.16 5.93
C LEU A 19 18.93 -16.49 6.25
N ASP A 20 18.59 -17.05 7.42
CA ASP A 20 19.06 -18.37 7.83
C ASP A 20 18.59 -19.44 6.83
N SER A 21 19.49 -20.35 6.45
CA SER A 21 19.17 -21.36 5.44
C SER A 21 18.11 -22.36 5.91
N ASP A 22 18.05 -22.64 7.20
CA ASP A 22 17.03 -23.54 7.74
C ASP A 22 15.67 -22.83 7.78
N LEU A 23 15.62 -21.53 8.08
CA LEU A 23 14.40 -20.73 7.95
C LEU A 23 13.89 -20.70 6.50
N VAL A 24 14.77 -20.52 5.52
CA VAL A 24 14.39 -20.56 4.10
C VAL A 24 13.86 -21.95 3.72
N ARG A 25 14.49 -23.02 4.21
CA ARG A 25 14.05 -24.40 3.97
C ARG A 25 12.68 -24.68 4.58
N ASP A 26 12.45 -24.21 5.81
CA ASP A 26 11.18 -24.35 6.51
C ASP A 26 10.06 -23.58 5.78
N ALA A 27 10.33 -22.34 5.37
CA ALA A 27 9.39 -21.54 4.60
C ALA A 27 9.06 -22.18 3.24
N ALA A 28 10.07 -22.73 2.54
CA ALA A 28 9.88 -23.41 1.27
C ALA A 28 9.09 -24.74 1.39
N ALA A 29 9.07 -25.35 2.58
CA ALA A 29 8.31 -26.58 2.85
C ALA A 29 6.84 -26.31 3.23
N LEU A 30 6.42 -25.06 3.37
CA LEU A 30 5.04 -24.72 3.75
C LEU A 30 4.04 -25.18 2.69
N THR A 31 3.06 -25.96 3.12
CA THR A 31 1.86 -26.29 2.33
C THR A 31 0.81 -25.18 2.48
N PRO A 32 -0.18 -25.07 1.58
CA PRO A 32 -1.29 -24.12 1.76
C PRO A 32 -1.99 -24.25 3.12
N GLN A 33 -2.19 -25.47 3.61
CA GLN A 33 -2.77 -25.72 4.93
C GLN A 33 -1.86 -25.24 6.07
N ALA A 34 -0.55 -25.46 5.95
CA ALA A 34 0.42 -24.96 6.93
C ALA A 34 0.48 -23.42 6.92
N MET A 35 0.46 -22.80 5.74
CA MET A 35 0.38 -21.33 5.59
C MET A 35 -0.88 -20.78 6.24
N LEU A 36 -2.05 -21.39 6.01
CA LEU A 36 -3.29 -20.98 6.66
C LEU A 36 -3.18 -21.05 8.19
N GLY A 37 -2.53 -22.11 8.70
CA GLY A 37 -2.25 -22.32 10.11
C GLY A 37 -1.31 -21.29 10.77
N LEU A 38 -0.63 -20.44 9.99
CA LEU A 38 0.16 -19.32 10.53
C LEU A 38 -0.71 -18.17 11.04
N SER A 39 -2.02 -18.17 10.74
CA SER A 39 -2.98 -17.21 11.26
C SER A 39 -3.02 -17.25 12.80
N ARG A 40 -3.03 -16.07 13.42
CA ARG A 40 -2.93 -15.88 14.88
C ARG A 40 -3.48 -14.49 15.26
N PRO A 41 -3.77 -14.18 16.54
CA PRO A 41 -4.23 -12.84 16.91
C PRO A 41 -3.32 -11.74 16.36
N GLY A 42 -3.87 -10.79 15.60
CA GLY A 42 -3.14 -9.72 14.93
C GLY A 42 -2.51 -10.07 13.57
N PHE A 43 -2.63 -11.30 13.08
CA PHE A 43 -2.13 -11.71 11.76
C PHE A 43 -3.04 -12.76 11.11
N ARG A 44 -3.53 -12.46 9.91
CA ARG A 44 -4.47 -13.33 9.19
C ARG A 44 -3.91 -13.71 7.83
N VAL A 45 -3.98 -15.00 7.50
CA VAL A 45 -3.73 -15.51 6.14
C VAL A 45 -5.08 -15.79 5.49
N VAL A 46 -5.30 -15.23 4.31
CA VAL A 46 -6.52 -15.43 3.52
C VAL A 46 -6.11 -15.98 2.16
N PHE A 47 -6.83 -17.00 1.69
CA PHE A 47 -6.67 -17.55 0.35
C PHE A 47 -7.85 -17.10 -0.50
N TYR A 48 -7.55 -16.71 -1.73
CA TYR A 48 -8.54 -16.39 -2.75
C TYR A 48 -8.32 -17.35 -3.93
N ASP A 49 -9.41 -17.91 -4.45
CA ASP A 49 -9.36 -18.91 -5.51
C ASP A 49 -9.07 -18.29 -6.88
N THR A 50 -9.37 -17.00 -7.05
CA THR A 50 -9.11 -16.25 -8.29
C THR A 50 -8.44 -14.91 -8.04
N LEU A 51 -7.78 -14.40 -9.08
CA LEU A 51 -7.14 -13.08 -9.03
C LEU A 51 -8.18 -11.97 -8.88
N GLU A 52 -9.35 -12.09 -9.50
CA GLU A 52 -10.43 -11.10 -9.41
C GLU A 52 -10.94 -10.97 -7.98
N ASP A 53 -11.09 -12.08 -7.26
CA ASP A 53 -11.50 -12.08 -5.86
C ASP A 53 -10.41 -11.47 -4.97
N PHE A 54 -9.14 -11.79 -5.23
CA PHE A 54 -8.00 -11.16 -4.56
C PHE A 54 -7.97 -9.63 -4.76
N TYR A 55 -8.06 -9.14 -6.01
CA TYR A 55 -8.06 -7.70 -6.29
C TYR A 55 -9.30 -7.00 -5.75
N LEU A 56 -10.45 -7.67 -5.74
CA LEU A 56 -11.65 -7.13 -5.10
C LEU A 56 -11.45 -7.01 -3.59
N ALA A 57 -10.85 -8.02 -2.95
CA ALA A 57 -10.56 -7.96 -1.53
C ALA A 57 -9.59 -6.83 -1.18
N GLU A 58 -8.52 -6.65 -1.96
CA GLU A 58 -7.62 -5.50 -1.80
C GLU A 58 -8.36 -4.17 -1.98
N ALA A 59 -9.23 -4.06 -2.99
CA ALA A 59 -10.05 -2.85 -3.17
C ALA A 59 -10.97 -2.60 -1.97
N LEU A 60 -11.54 -3.65 -1.37
CA LEU A 60 -12.41 -3.54 -0.21
C LEU A 60 -11.68 -3.07 1.06
N GLU A 61 -10.37 -3.31 1.19
CA GLU A 61 -9.57 -2.75 2.29
C GLU A 61 -9.53 -1.20 2.23
N TYR A 62 -9.41 -0.62 1.02
CA TYR A 62 -9.50 0.84 0.83
C TYR A 62 -10.88 1.36 1.25
N ILE A 63 -11.95 0.69 0.80
CA ILE A 63 -13.32 1.08 1.12
C ILE A 63 -13.57 0.96 2.63
N SER A 64 -13.09 -0.10 3.27
CA SER A 64 -13.22 -0.28 4.72
C SER A 64 -12.52 0.84 5.47
N ALA A 65 -11.28 1.17 5.10
CA ALA A 65 -10.52 2.24 5.74
C ALA A 65 -11.20 3.61 5.63
N TRP A 66 -11.82 3.90 4.49
CA TRP A 66 -12.45 5.20 4.23
C TRP A 66 -13.88 5.33 4.72
N LYS A 67 -14.63 4.22 4.85
CA LYS A 67 -16.02 4.27 5.35
C LYS A 67 -16.14 4.79 6.78
N ASP A 68 -15.09 4.62 7.58
CA ASP A 68 -15.05 5.09 8.97
C ASP A 68 -14.52 6.53 9.10
N SER A 69 -14.14 7.17 7.98
CA SER A 69 -13.58 8.52 8.00
C SER A 69 -14.66 9.58 8.21
N THR A 70 -14.44 10.46 9.16
CA THR A 70 -15.32 11.60 9.47
C THR A 70 -14.50 12.89 9.61
N PRO A 71 -15.12 14.09 9.50
CA PRO A 71 -14.40 15.35 9.70
C PRO A 71 -13.69 15.44 11.06
N ASP A 72 -14.31 14.90 12.12
CA ASP A 72 -13.78 14.96 13.49
C ASP A 72 -12.83 13.79 13.82
N ASN A 73 -12.86 12.73 13.02
CA ASN A 73 -11.97 11.57 13.14
C ASN A 73 -11.60 11.07 11.73
N PRO A 74 -10.70 11.78 11.03
CA PRO A 74 -10.31 11.41 9.68
C PRO A 74 -9.48 10.13 9.69
N THR A 75 -9.83 9.19 8.82
CA THR A 75 -9.10 7.94 8.62
C THR A 75 -8.62 7.83 7.17
N GLY A 76 -7.69 6.90 6.94
CA GLY A 76 -7.18 6.65 5.61
C GLY A 76 -6.37 5.37 5.54
N ILE A 77 -5.79 5.13 4.37
CA ILE A 77 -4.98 3.95 4.09
C ILE A 77 -3.63 4.36 3.53
N CYS A 78 -2.58 3.64 3.94
CA CYS A 78 -1.26 3.72 3.33
C CYS A 78 -1.08 2.47 2.47
N GLY A 79 -0.79 2.64 1.18
CA GLY A 79 -0.70 1.54 0.23
C GLY A 79 0.53 1.63 -0.67
N PRO A 80 1.15 0.49 -1.04
CA PRO A 80 2.05 0.44 -2.18
C PRO A 80 1.28 0.73 -3.48
N ILE A 81 1.99 1.05 -4.56
CA ILE A 81 1.35 1.13 -5.87
C ILE A 81 0.93 -0.23 -6.44
N GLY A 82 1.66 -1.29 -6.09
CA GLY A 82 1.59 -2.61 -6.71
C GLY A 82 1.07 -3.69 -5.75
N PRO A 83 0.21 -4.64 -6.21
CA PRO A 83 -0.45 -4.71 -7.52
C PRO A 83 -1.31 -3.47 -7.82
N THR A 84 -1.71 -3.26 -9.08
CA THR A 84 -2.44 -2.04 -9.52
C THR A 84 -3.88 -2.28 -9.93
N GLU A 85 -4.25 -3.55 -10.13
CA GLU A 85 -5.51 -4.02 -10.70
C GLU A 85 -6.73 -3.73 -9.80
N GLN A 86 -6.51 -3.59 -8.49
CA GLN A 86 -7.50 -3.17 -7.51
C GLN A 86 -7.88 -1.68 -7.62
N LEU A 87 -6.98 -0.81 -8.09
CA LEU A 87 -7.17 0.64 -8.09
C LEU A 87 -8.41 1.10 -8.91
N PRO A 88 -8.66 0.59 -10.13
CA PRO A 88 -9.90 0.88 -10.85
C PRO A 88 -11.15 0.32 -10.17
N LEU A 89 -11.03 -0.78 -9.42
CA LEU A 89 -12.15 -1.36 -8.67
C LEU A 89 -12.52 -0.46 -7.49
N VAL A 90 -11.53 0.08 -6.77
CA VAL A 90 -11.74 1.08 -5.72
C VAL A 90 -12.57 2.26 -6.26
N ALA A 91 -12.14 2.86 -7.37
CA ALA A 91 -12.85 3.99 -7.95
C ALA A 91 -14.30 3.63 -8.36
N ARG A 92 -14.49 2.44 -8.97
CA ARG A 92 -15.82 1.95 -9.34
C ARG A 92 -16.72 1.78 -8.12
N ILE A 93 -16.22 1.19 -7.03
CA ILE A 93 -16.99 0.96 -5.82
C ILE A 93 -17.36 2.28 -5.15
N VAL A 94 -16.42 3.23 -5.03
CA VAL A 94 -16.69 4.57 -4.48
C VAL A 94 -17.83 5.24 -5.24
N ASN A 95 -17.75 5.26 -6.57
CA ASN A 95 -18.78 5.88 -7.43
C ASN A 95 -20.12 5.15 -7.29
N ALA A 96 -20.12 3.82 -7.31
CA ALA A 96 -21.34 3.02 -7.20
C ALA A 96 -22.06 3.20 -5.85
N LEU A 97 -21.31 3.40 -4.77
CA LEU A 97 -21.85 3.60 -3.42
C LEU A 97 -22.17 5.07 -3.11
N GLY A 98 -21.71 6.02 -3.93
CA GLY A 98 -21.78 7.45 -3.59
C GLY A 98 -20.95 7.79 -2.34
N LEU A 99 -19.84 7.08 -2.11
CA LEU A 99 -19.03 7.22 -0.91
C LEU A 99 -18.25 8.54 -0.94
N LYS A 100 -18.53 9.44 0.01
CA LYS A 100 -17.89 10.75 0.11
C LYS A 100 -16.55 10.63 0.84
N LEU A 101 -15.44 10.89 0.14
CA LEU A 101 -14.08 10.76 0.64
C LEU A 101 -13.46 12.07 1.14
N HIS A 102 -14.24 13.15 1.28
CA HIS A 102 -13.72 14.48 1.61
C HIS A 102 -12.91 14.56 2.92
N SER A 103 -13.18 13.68 3.88
CA SER A 103 -12.43 13.56 5.15
C SER A 103 -11.43 12.40 5.14
N ALA A 104 -11.47 11.54 4.12
CA ALA A 104 -10.59 10.40 3.99
C ALA A 104 -9.21 10.83 3.49
N HIS A 105 -8.19 10.06 3.88
CA HIS A 105 -6.81 10.27 3.47
C HIS A 105 -6.24 9.06 2.73
N PHE A 106 -5.23 9.33 1.91
CA PHE A 106 -4.41 8.32 1.29
C PHE A 106 -2.94 8.68 1.43
N TRP A 107 -2.11 7.69 1.72
CA TRP A 107 -0.66 7.80 1.73
C TRP A 107 -0.07 6.80 0.73
N GLY A 108 0.65 7.31 -0.27
CA GLY A 108 1.53 6.47 -1.07
C GLY A 108 2.70 5.98 -0.21
N MET A 109 2.99 4.68 -0.24
CA MET A 109 4.01 4.08 0.63
C MET A 109 5.43 4.56 0.28
N ASP A 110 5.72 4.76 -1.00
CA ASP A 110 7.03 5.08 -1.55
C ASP A 110 6.94 5.83 -2.90
N GLU A 111 8.08 6.27 -3.43
CA GLU A 111 8.24 6.83 -4.78
C GLU A 111 9.69 6.62 -5.24
N TRP A 112 9.92 6.52 -6.55
CA TRP A 112 11.25 6.40 -7.10
C TRP A 112 12.10 7.64 -6.85
N VAL A 113 13.35 7.42 -6.43
CA VAL A 113 14.36 8.48 -6.28
C VAL A 113 15.47 8.25 -7.30
N VAL A 114 15.71 9.27 -8.14
CA VAL A 114 16.79 9.30 -9.13
C VAL A 114 17.67 10.51 -8.80
N GLU A 115 18.97 10.28 -8.65
CA GLU A 115 19.95 11.35 -8.34
C GLU A 115 19.58 12.19 -7.10
N GLY A 116 19.00 11.54 -6.08
CA GLY A 116 18.65 12.17 -4.81
C GLY A 116 17.35 13.00 -4.83
N ARG A 117 16.55 12.93 -5.90
CA ARG A 117 15.21 13.51 -5.97
C ARG A 117 14.18 12.50 -6.41
N GLU A 118 12.96 12.65 -5.91
CA GLU A 118 11.83 11.90 -6.42
C GLU A 118 11.61 12.17 -7.91
N VAL A 119 11.13 11.15 -8.63
CA VAL A 119 10.69 11.34 -10.02
C VAL A 119 9.46 12.26 -10.05
N PRO A 120 9.31 13.10 -11.09
CA PRO A 120 8.12 13.94 -11.21
C PRO A 120 6.88 13.09 -11.50
N VAL A 121 5.69 13.58 -11.16
CA VAL A 121 4.39 12.93 -11.45
C VAL A 121 4.14 12.72 -12.96
N THR A 122 4.88 13.38 -13.83
CA THR A 122 4.82 13.15 -15.29
C THR A 122 5.67 11.96 -15.73
N HIS A 123 6.55 11.46 -14.87
CA HIS A 123 7.40 10.31 -15.16
C HIS A 123 6.54 9.06 -15.37
N PRO A 124 6.78 8.24 -16.41
CA PRO A 124 5.95 7.07 -16.71
C PRO A 124 5.86 6.04 -15.58
N LEU A 125 6.88 5.98 -14.72
CA LEU A 125 6.97 5.06 -13.59
C LEU A 125 6.64 5.69 -12.24
N SER A 126 6.16 6.94 -12.20
CA SER A 126 5.77 7.56 -10.93
C SER A 126 4.61 6.80 -10.30
N PHE A 127 4.74 6.49 -9.02
CA PHE A 127 3.69 5.83 -8.26
C PHE A 127 2.52 6.77 -8.01
N GLU A 128 2.79 8.05 -7.69
CA GLU A 128 1.78 9.09 -7.60
C GLU A 128 0.96 9.21 -8.91
N LYS A 129 1.63 9.11 -10.06
CA LYS A 129 0.94 9.14 -11.36
C LYS A 129 -0.04 7.98 -11.50
N ALA A 130 0.40 6.77 -11.17
CA ALA A 130 -0.40 5.57 -11.33
C ALA A 130 -1.61 5.57 -10.38
N ASP A 131 -1.44 5.96 -9.11
CA ASP A 131 -2.55 6.14 -8.16
C ASP A 131 -3.61 7.12 -8.69
N ARG A 132 -3.16 8.26 -9.21
CA ARG A 132 -4.06 9.29 -9.76
C ARG A 132 -4.78 8.79 -11.02
N ASP A 133 -4.06 8.16 -11.95
CA ASP A 133 -4.61 7.72 -13.24
C ASP A 133 -5.54 6.52 -13.13
N LEU A 134 -5.24 5.59 -12.22
CA LEU A 134 -5.96 4.32 -12.09
C LEU A 134 -7.09 4.39 -11.06
N CYS A 135 -6.99 5.26 -10.04
CA CYS A 135 -7.99 5.41 -8.99
C CYS A 135 -8.56 6.84 -8.95
N PHE A 136 -7.81 7.81 -8.42
CA PHE A 136 -8.41 9.05 -7.91
C PHE A 136 -9.05 9.94 -8.98
N ARG A 137 -8.49 10.03 -10.19
CA ARG A 137 -9.11 10.78 -11.31
C ARG A 137 -10.33 10.08 -11.91
N ARG A 138 -10.57 8.80 -11.56
CA ARG A 138 -11.73 8.03 -12.01
C ARG A 138 -12.89 8.10 -11.02
N ILE A 139 -12.65 8.63 -9.82
CA ILE A 139 -13.70 8.90 -8.83
C ILE A 139 -14.44 10.18 -9.23
N ASP A 140 -15.76 10.20 -9.05
CA ASP A 140 -16.58 11.39 -9.28
C ASP A 140 -16.00 12.58 -8.50
N PRO A 141 -15.76 13.75 -9.13
CA PRO A 141 -15.26 14.94 -8.45
C PRO A 141 -16.08 15.38 -7.22
N ALA A 142 -17.37 15.04 -7.15
CA ALA A 142 -18.22 15.32 -6.00
C ALA A 142 -18.04 14.33 -4.83
N LEU A 143 -17.24 13.26 -5.02
CA LEU A 143 -16.98 12.20 -4.06
C LEU A 143 -15.52 12.12 -3.64
N VAL A 144 -14.59 12.45 -4.55
CA VAL A 144 -13.14 12.29 -4.34
C VAL A 144 -12.60 13.13 -3.18
N MET A 145 -11.58 12.62 -2.50
CA MET A 145 -10.86 13.38 -1.47
C MET A 145 -10.10 14.57 -2.08
N PRO A 146 -9.92 15.68 -1.34
CA PRO A 146 -9.14 16.81 -1.83
C PRO A 146 -7.66 16.46 -1.96
N ASP A 147 -6.92 17.18 -2.81
CA ASP A 147 -5.48 16.97 -3.02
C ASP A 147 -4.66 17.13 -1.72
N ALA A 148 -5.12 17.94 -0.77
CA ALA A 148 -4.51 18.08 0.55
C ALA A 148 -4.56 16.78 1.40
N ASN A 149 -5.40 15.82 1.02
CA ASN A 149 -5.53 14.53 1.67
C ASN A 149 -4.82 13.39 0.91
N LEU A 150 -4.23 13.69 -0.25
CA LEU A 150 -3.41 12.77 -1.04
C LEU A 150 -1.93 13.01 -0.75
N HIS A 151 -1.34 12.14 0.06
CA HIS A 151 0.02 12.31 0.54
C HIS A 151 0.98 11.40 -0.21
N PHE A 152 1.98 11.98 -0.88
CA PHE A 152 3.03 11.24 -1.58
C PHE A 152 4.41 11.62 -1.04
N PRO A 153 5.27 10.65 -0.69
CA PRO A 153 6.59 10.93 -0.18
C PRO A 153 7.45 11.61 -1.25
N LYS A 154 8.31 12.49 -0.79
CA LYS A 154 9.37 13.15 -1.58
C LYS A 154 10.72 12.73 -0.97
N ALA A 155 11.83 13.03 -1.65
CA ALA A 155 13.16 12.67 -1.15
C ALA A 155 13.42 13.23 0.27
N ASP A 156 12.95 14.46 0.56
CA ASP A 156 12.77 14.93 1.93
C ASP A 156 11.40 14.52 2.48
N THR A 157 11.42 13.53 3.38
CA THR A 157 10.20 12.98 4.00
C THR A 157 9.67 13.81 5.17
N ALA A 158 10.31 14.93 5.54
CA ALA A 158 9.91 15.72 6.71
C ALA A 158 8.46 16.22 6.61
N ALA A 159 8.04 16.69 5.42
CA ALA A 159 6.67 17.13 5.18
C ALA A 159 5.68 15.97 5.23
N PHE A 160 5.99 14.88 4.51
CA PHE A 160 5.18 13.67 4.49
C PHE A 160 4.93 13.13 5.91
N ARG A 161 5.99 13.03 6.73
CA ARG A 161 5.89 12.55 8.13
C ARG A 161 5.03 13.42 9.05
N ARG A 162 4.84 14.70 8.75
CA ARG A 162 3.96 15.57 9.54
C ARG A 162 2.48 15.27 9.31
N THR A 163 2.13 14.56 8.24
CA THR A 163 0.72 14.35 7.85
C THR A 163 -0.02 13.31 8.67
N TRP A 164 0.69 12.40 9.36
CA TRP A 164 0.09 11.38 10.24
C TRP A 164 0.59 11.43 11.68
N ARG A 165 1.43 12.42 12.01
CA ARG A 165 1.81 12.68 13.40
C ARG A 165 0.68 13.47 14.04
N SER A 166 -0.01 12.87 15.01
CA SER A 166 -0.76 13.66 15.98
C SER A 166 0.24 14.53 16.74
N GLU A 167 -0.10 15.80 16.97
CA GLU A 167 0.58 16.55 18.02
C GLU A 167 0.22 15.87 19.35
N GLU A 168 1.19 15.14 19.92
CA GLU A 168 1.23 14.84 21.36
C GLU A 168 1.97 15.98 22.08
#